data_AF-A0A7M3U5E5-F1
#
_entry.id   AF-A0A7M3U5E5-F1
#
_cell.length_a   1.000
_cell.length_b   1.000
_cell.length_c   1.000
_cell.angle_alpha   90.00
_cell.angle_beta   90.00
_cell.angle_gamma   90.00
#
_symmetry.space_group_name_H-M   'P 1'
#
loop_
_entity.id
_entity.type
_entity.pdbx_description
1 polymer ?
#
loop_
_entity_poly.entity_id
_entity_poly.type
_entity_poly.pdbx_seq_one_letter_code
_entity_poly.pdbx_strand_id
1 'polypeptide(L)'
;MGARTKARKRALDMLYVADVRQVPLQEVLGEEARRAVAQPQRASSWPYAEQIVRGVIEHQRELDAELEGRAVGWTLARMPVVDRAILRLAAWELRHNPEVPTAVVIAEALEFATVLSTEESASFVNGVLGAVAEAVRA
;
A
#
# COMPACT_ATOMS: atom_id res chain seq x y z
N MET A 1 9.82 7.40 12.90
CA MET A 1 8.60 7.29 12.07
C MET A 1 7.47 8.09 12.68
N GLY A 2 6.87 8.99 11.89
CA GLY A 2 5.65 9.70 12.27
C GLY A 2 4.43 8.77 12.34
N ALA A 3 3.29 9.28 12.83
CA ALA A 3 2.07 8.49 12.98
C ALA A 3 1.56 7.91 11.64
N ARG A 4 1.63 8.69 10.55
CA ARG A 4 1.24 8.23 9.20
C ARG A 4 2.15 7.14 8.66
N THR A 5 3.47 7.27 8.80
CA THR A 5 4.42 6.23 8.37
C THR A 5 4.18 4.92 9.12
N LYS A 6 3.92 4.96 10.43
CA LYS A 6 3.55 3.77 11.23
C LYS A 6 2.25 3.13 10.75
N ALA A 7 1.27 3.95 10.37
CA ALA A 7 -0.01 3.46 9.84
C ALA A 7 0.16 2.81 8.47
N ARG A 8 0.93 3.42 7.55
CA ARG A 8 1.27 2.82 6.25
C ARG A 8 2.00 1.50 6.40
N LYS A 9 3.00 1.44 7.28
CA LYS A 9 3.71 0.19 7.56
C LYS A 9 2.77 -0.91 8.03
N ARG A 10 1.80 -0.57 8.88
CA ARG A 10 0.79 -1.52 9.36
C ARG A 10 -0.17 -1.97 8.25
N ALA A 11 -0.61 -1.06 7.38
CA ALA A 11 -1.39 -1.40 6.18
C ALA A 11 -0.60 -2.32 5.24
N LEU A 12 0.68 -2.00 4.99
CA LEU A 12 1.60 -2.80 4.20
C LEU A 12 1.77 -4.21 4.78
N ASP A 13 1.91 -4.34 6.11
CA ASP A 13 2.00 -5.63 6.78
C ASP A 13 0.73 -6.48 6.58
N MET A 14 -0.46 -5.86 6.66
CA MET A 14 -1.73 -6.56 6.41
C MET A 14 -1.83 -7.05 4.95
N LEU A 15 -1.49 -6.19 3.98
CA LEU A 15 -1.46 -6.52 2.55
C LEU A 15 -0.49 -7.66 2.26
N TYR A 16 0.73 -7.58 2.80
CA TYR A 16 1.74 -8.62 2.66
C TYR A 16 1.28 -9.95 3.26
N VAL A 17 0.72 -9.93 4.48
CA VAL A 17 0.24 -11.15 5.16
C VAL A 17 -0.89 -11.81 4.38
N ALA A 18 -1.85 -11.03 3.86
CA ALA A 18 -2.95 -11.56 3.07
C ALA A 18 -2.44 -12.29 1.81
N ASP A 19 -1.52 -11.65 1.08
CA ASP A 19 -0.92 -12.23 -0.12
C ASP A 19 -0.05 -13.46 0.21
N VAL A 20 0.80 -13.43 1.23
CA VAL A 20 1.66 -14.58 1.57
C VAL A 20 0.85 -15.78 2.07
N ARG A 21 -0.19 -15.53 2.87
CA ARG A 21 -1.05 -16.60 3.41
C ARG A 21 -2.11 -17.05 2.43
N GLN A 22 -2.30 -16.34 1.32
CA GLN A 22 -3.36 -16.60 0.33
C GLN A 22 -4.76 -16.58 0.97
N VAL A 23 -4.99 -15.60 1.86
CA VAL A 23 -6.28 -15.39 2.54
C VAL A 23 -6.87 -14.04 2.15
N PRO A 24 -8.20 -13.87 2.24
CA PRO A 24 -8.82 -12.58 1.96
C PRO A 24 -8.27 -11.47 2.87
N LEU A 25 -7.98 -10.30 2.30
CA LEU A 25 -7.47 -9.13 3.06
C LEU A 25 -8.47 -8.68 4.14
N GLN A 26 -9.76 -8.91 3.93
CA GLN A 26 -10.85 -8.68 4.88
C GLN A 26 -10.67 -9.51 6.15
N GLU A 27 -10.18 -10.74 6.04
CA GLU A 27 -9.93 -11.63 7.17
C GLU A 27 -8.79 -11.08 8.02
N VAL A 28 -7.67 -10.72 7.38
CA VAL A 28 -6.50 -10.12 8.06
C VAL A 28 -6.88 -8.81 8.75
N LEU A 29 -7.67 -7.96 8.09
CA LEU A 29 -8.19 -6.73 8.68
C LEU A 29 -9.03 -7.01 9.94
N GLY A 30 -9.90 -8.02 9.90
CA GLY A 30 -10.72 -8.41 11.05
C GLY A 30 -9.89 -8.93 12.24
N GLU A 31 -8.83 -9.69 11.97
CA GLU A 31 -7.88 -10.11 13.01
C GLU A 31 -7.14 -8.92 13.63
N GLU A 32 -6.63 -8.01 12.80
CA GLU A 32 -5.89 -6.84 13.26
C GLU A 32 -6.76 -5.83 14.00
N ALA A 33 -8.03 -5.69 13.63
CA ALA A 33 -8.99 -4.87 14.36
C ALA A 33 -9.20 -5.35 15.80
N ARG A 34 -9.37 -6.66 15.99
CA ARG A 34 -9.46 -7.28 17.33
C ARG A 34 -8.19 -7.03 18.15
N ARG A 35 -7.01 -7.13 17.53
CA ARG A 35 -5.72 -6.84 18.18
C ARG A 35 -5.55 -5.37 18.54
N ALA A 36 -6.03 -4.45 17.70
CA ALA A 36 -5.96 -3.02 17.94
C ALA A 36 -6.76 -2.61 19.19
N VAL A 37 -7.96 -3.18 19.37
CA VAL A 37 -8.78 -2.94 20.58
C VAL A 37 -8.06 -3.42 21.84
N ALA A 38 -7.39 -4.56 21.78
CA ALA A 38 -6.65 -5.13 22.91
C ALA A 38 -5.33 -4.39 23.24
N GLN A 39 -4.86 -3.48 22.39
CA GLN A 39 -3.53 -2.85 22.50
C GLN A 39 -3.62 -1.32 22.31
N PRO A 40 -3.98 -0.56 23.36
CA PRO A 40 -4.19 0.89 23.29
C PRO A 40 -2.98 1.68 22.76
N GLN A 41 -1.76 1.20 23.00
CA GLN A 41 -0.51 1.79 22.50
C GLN A 41 -0.41 1.81 20.96
N ARG A 42 -1.24 1.02 20.26
CA ARG A 42 -1.33 0.97 18.79
C ARG A 42 -2.51 1.77 18.24
N ALA A 43 -3.30 2.41 19.09
CA ALA A 43 -4.51 3.11 18.69
C ALA A 43 -4.24 4.31 17.77
N SER A 44 -3.09 4.99 17.91
CA SER A 44 -2.80 6.20 17.13
C SER A 44 -2.52 5.95 15.65
N SER A 45 -1.98 4.77 15.28
CA SER A 45 -1.74 4.41 13.88
C SER A 45 -2.85 3.56 13.27
N TRP A 46 -3.79 3.07 14.08
CA TRP A 46 -4.85 2.17 13.63
C TRP A 46 -5.86 2.82 12.66
N PRO A 47 -6.46 4.00 12.94
CA PRO A 47 -7.49 4.57 12.09
C PRO A 47 -7.04 4.75 10.64
N TYR A 48 -5.83 5.27 10.43
CA TYR A 48 -5.32 5.47 9.08
C TYR A 48 -4.92 4.17 8.38
N ALA A 49 -4.38 3.20 9.12
CA ALA A 49 -4.08 1.88 8.56
C ALA A 49 -5.36 1.14 8.13
N GLU A 50 -6.40 1.21 8.96
CA GLU A 50 -7.72 0.65 8.66
C GLU A 50 -8.34 1.32 7.43
N GLN A 51 -8.27 2.65 7.34
CA GLN A 51 -8.77 3.41 6.19
C GLN A 51 -8.11 2.95 4.89
N ILE A 52 -6.77 2.86 4.87
CA ILE A 52 -6.02 2.37 3.70
C ILE A 52 -6.51 0.97 3.31
N VAL A 53 -6.52 0.03 4.25
CA VAL A 53 -6.82 -1.38 3.95
C VAL A 53 -8.27 -1.56 3.49
N ARG A 54 -9.23 -0.86 4.11
CA ARG A 54 -10.63 -0.87 3.65
C ARG A 54 -10.77 -0.32 2.24
N GLY A 55 -10.08 0.78 1.96
CA GLY A 55 -10.09 1.38 0.64
C GLY A 55 -9.45 0.49 -0.43
N VAL A 56 -8.34 -0.18 -0.11
CA VAL A 56 -7.75 -1.18 -1.02
C VAL A 56 -8.70 -2.35 -1.26
N ILE A 57 -9.39 -2.84 -0.23
CA ILE A 57 -10.42 -3.89 -0.37
C ILE A 57 -11.53 -3.45 -1.33
N GLU A 58 -12.04 -2.23 -1.15
CA GLU A 58 -13.16 -1.69 -1.93
C GLU A 58 -12.79 -1.48 -3.41
N HIS A 59 -11.59 -0.97 -3.66
CA HIS A 59 -11.13 -0.58 -4.99
C HIS A 59 -10.14 -1.57 -5.62
N GLN A 60 -9.99 -2.79 -5.07
CA GLN A 60 -8.91 -3.71 -5.44
C GLN A 60 -8.81 -3.94 -6.96
N ARG A 61 -9.93 -4.21 -7.62
CA ARG A 61 -9.95 -4.49 -9.08
C ARG A 61 -9.52 -3.28 -9.90
N GLU A 62 -9.93 -2.08 -9.49
CA GLU A 62 -9.59 -0.83 -10.16
C GLU A 62 -8.11 -0.52 -9.98
N LEU A 63 -7.60 -0.63 -8.75
CA LEU A 63 -6.19 -0.43 -8.42
C LEU A 63 -5.30 -1.43 -9.17
N ASP A 64 -5.65 -2.72 -9.16
CA ASP A 64 -4.86 -3.75 -9.83
C ASP A 64 -4.83 -3.52 -11.35
N ALA A 65 -5.96 -3.18 -11.98
CA ALA A 65 -6.00 -2.86 -13.41
C ALA A 65 -5.18 -1.60 -13.77
N GLU A 66 -5.23 -0.58 -12.92
CA GLU A 66 -4.46 0.66 -13.12
C GLU A 66 -2.95 0.41 -13.04
N LEU A 67 -2.53 -0.40 -12.07
CA LEU A 67 -1.13 -0.79 -11.86
C LEU A 67 -0.63 -1.70 -13.00
N GLU A 68 -1.41 -2.69 -13.42
CA GLU A 68 -1.04 -3.58 -14.54
C GLU A 68 -0.87 -2.80 -15.85
N GLY A 69 -1.72 -1.81 -16.11
CA GLY A 69 -1.60 -0.95 -17.30
C GLY A 69 -0.34 -0.08 -17.33
N ARG A 70 0.33 0.11 -16.19
CA ARG A 70 1.51 1.00 -16.04
C ARG A 70 2.80 0.26 -15.70
N ALA A 71 2.70 -0.99 -15.25
CA ALA A 71 3.84 -1.86 -14.99
C ALA A 71 4.39 -2.46 -16.30
N VAL A 72 5.01 -1.62 -17.13
CA VAL A 72 5.57 -2.05 -18.42
C VAL A 72 6.60 -3.16 -18.24
N GLY A 73 6.37 -4.31 -18.88
CA GLY A 73 7.25 -5.47 -18.80
C GLY A 73 7.07 -6.36 -17.56
N TRP A 74 6.16 -6.00 -16.63
CA TRP A 74 5.94 -6.74 -15.38
C TRP A 74 4.45 -6.92 -15.07
N THR A 75 4.00 -8.17 -14.94
CA THR A 75 2.67 -8.45 -14.36
C THR A 75 2.73 -8.32 -12.84
N LEU A 76 1.67 -7.83 -12.19
CA LEU A 76 1.58 -7.78 -10.71
C LEU A 76 1.89 -9.13 -10.04
N ALA A 77 1.48 -10.24 -10.67
CA ALA A 77 1.72 -11.60 -10.18
C ALA A 77 3.20 -12.01 -10.12
N ARG A 78 4.07 -11.37 -10.92
CA ARG A 78 5.52 -11.66 -11.00
C ARG A 78 6.36 -10.76 -10.11
N MET A 79 5.75 -9.73 -9.51
CA MET A 79 6.44 -8.83 -8.59
C MET A 79 6.66 -9.50 -7.23
N PRO A 80 7.72 -9.11 -6.49
CA PRO A 80 7.81 -9.40 -5.07
C PRO A 80 6.51 -9.01 -4.36
N VAL A 81 6.06 -9.84 -3.42
CA VAL A 81 4.80 -9.61 -2.69
C VAL A 81 4.81 -8.24 -2.00
N VAL A 82 5.98 -7.84 -1.47
CA VAL A 82 6.18 -6.54 -0.84
C VAL A 82 5.96 -5.39 -1.84
N ASP A 83 6.51 -5.47 -3.05
CA ASP A 83 6.37 -4.43 -4.07
C ASP A 83 4.91 -4.27 -4.50
N ARG A 84 4.21 -5.38 -4.73
CA ARG A 84 2.78 -5.35 -5.05
C ARG A 84 1.96 -4.72 -3.92
N ALA A 85 2.29 -5.02 -2.67
CA ALA A 85 1.62 -4.44 -1.51
C ALA A 85 1.90 -2.93 -1.37
N ILE A 86 3.14 -2.49 -1.62
CA ILE A 86 3.53 -1.07 -1.65
C ILE A 86 2.74 -0.34 -2.74
N LEU A 87 2.70 -0.89 -3.95
CA LEU A 87 2.01 -0.28 -5.08
C LEU A 87 0.50 -0.14 -4.83
N ARG A 88 -0.17 -1.17 -4.33
CA ARG A 88 -1.61 -1.12 -3.99
C ARG A 88 -1.91 -0.05 -2.94
N LEU A 89 -1.10 0.02 -1.89
CA LEU A 89 -1.24 1.03 -0.84
C LEU A 89 -1.07 2.45 -1.41
N ALA A 90 0.02 2.67 -2.14
CA ALA A 90 0.35 3.99 -2.66
C ALA A 90 -0.62 4.45 -3.75
N ALA A 91 -1.05 3.55 -4.65
CA ALA A 91 -2.07 3.85 -5.65
C ALA A 91 -3.40 4.23 -5.00
N TRP A 92 -3.81 3.52 -3.94
CA TRP A 92 -5.00 3.92 -3.19
C TRP A 92 -4.86 5.32 -2.57
N GLU A 93 -3.72 5.62 -1.93
CA GLU A 93 -3.49 6.96 -1.38
C GLU A 93 -3.51 8.04 -2.47
N LEU A 94 -2.85 7.80 -3.61
CA LEU A 94 -2.85 8.71 -4.76
C LEU A 94 -4.28 8.93 -5.28
N ARG A 95 -5.11 7.91 -5.39
CA ARG A 95 -6.44 8.09 -5.99
C ARG A 95 -7.49 8.62 -4.99
N HIS A 96 -7.43 8.18 -3.74
CA HIS A 96 -8.53 8.37 -2.79
C HIS A 96 -8.18 9.25 -1.57
N ASN A 97 -6.93 9.69 -1.42
CA ASN A 97 -6.54 10.58 -0.32
C ASN A 97 -5.88 11.89 -0.79
N PRO A 98 -6.66 12.86 -1.30
CA PRO A 98 -6.13 14.13 -1.81
C PRO A 98 -5.36 14.96 -0.78
N GLU A 99 -5.61 14.74 0.51
CA GLU A 99 -4.92 15.46 1.60
C GLU A 99 -3.43 15.11 1.72
N VAL A 100 -3.02 13.94 1.19
CA VAL A 100 -1.60 13.58 1.16
C VAL A 100 -0.99 14.09 -0.14
N PRO A 101 0.06 14.95 -0.06
CA PRO A 101 0.76 15.40 -1.25
C PRO A 101 1.36 14.23 -2.04
N THR A 102 1.26 14.27 -3.37
CA THR A 102 1.80 13.25 -4.27
C THR A 102 3.25 12.88 -3.94
N ALA A 103 4.10 13.90 -3.74
CA ALA A 103 5.51 13.70 -3.39
C ALA A 103 5.71 12.92 -2.09
N VAL A 104 4.82 13.09 -1.10
CA VAL A 104 4.90 12.36 0.18
C VAL A 104 4.48 10.91 0.00
N VAL A 105 3.44 10.63 -0.79
CA VAL A 105 3.01 9.25 -1.08
C VAL A 105 4.13 8.48 -1.77
N ILE A 106 4.72 9.07 -2.81
CA ILE A 106 5.80 8.45 -3.57
C ILE A 106 7.03 8.25 -2.67
N ALA A 107 7.47 9.28 -1.94
CA ALA A 107 8.65 9.17 -1.08
C ALA A 107 8.52 8.05 -0.03
N GLU A 108 7.35 7.89 0.59
CA GLU A 108 7.12 6.83 1.57
C GLU A 108 7.10 5.44 0.91
N ALA A 109 6.55 5.31 -0.30
CA ALA A 109 6.58 4.07 -1.06
C ALA A 109 8.02 3.65 -1.44
N LEU A 110 8.86 4.61 -1.84
CA LEU A 110 10.27 4.38 -2.16
C LEU A 110 11.08 3.95 -0.94
N GLU A 111 10.84 4.59 0.21
CA GLU A 111 11.47 4.20 1.46
C GLU A 111 11.12 2.75 1.83
N PHE A 112 9.84 2.36 1.71
CA PHE A 112 9.45 0.97 1.96
C PHE A 112 10.08 -0.01 0.97
N ALA A 113 10.11 0.32 -0.32
CA ALA A 113 10.72 -0.54 -1.34
C ALA A 113 12.23 -0.73 -1.08
N THR A 114 12.92 0.34 -0.70
CA THR A 114 14.36 0.33 -0.39
C THR A 114 14.67 -0.52 0.84
N VAL A 115 13.84 -0.42 1.89
CA VAL A 115 14.10 -1.09 3.17
C VAL A 115 13.62 -2.55 3.18
N LEU A 116 12.57 -2.88 2.42
CA LEU A 116 11.85 -4.15 2.57
C LEU A 116 11.91 -5.06 1.32
N SER A 117 12.55 -4.60 0.24
CA SER A 117 12.56 -5.32 -1.03
C SER A 117 13.95 -5.35 -1.67
N THR A 118 14.04 -5.42 -3.00
CA THR A 118 15.30 -5.57 -3.74
C THR A 118 15.89 -4.22 -4.15
N GLU A 119 17.15 -4.21 -4.60
CA GLU A 119 17.83 -3.01 -5.12
C GLU A 119 17.09 -2.37 -6.32
N GLU A 120 16.42 -3.18 -7.14
CA GLU A 120 15.68 -2.72 -8.31
C GLU A 120 14.25 -2.25 -7.97
N SER A 121 13.74 -2.60 -6.79
CA SER A 121 12.34 -2.35 -6.42
C SER A 121 12.03 -0.86 -6.28
N ALA A 122 12.95 -0.05 -5.74
CA ALA A 122 12.72 1.38 -5.55
C ALA A 122 12.53 2.12 -6.88
N SER A 123 13.40 1.87 -7.87
CA SER A 123 13.30 2.52 -9.19
C SER A 123 12.04 2.08 -9.94
N PHE A 124 11.69 0.79 -9.84
CA PHE A 124 10.47 0.24 -10.41
C PHE A 124 9.21 0.88 -9.81
N VAL A 125 9.11 0.88 -8.46
CA VAL A 125 7.98 1.50 -7.74
C VAL A 125 7.85 2.99 -8.08
N ASN A 126 8.98 3.70 -8.21
CA ASN A 126 8.96 5.11 -8.61
C ASN A 126 8.32 5.32 -9.99
N GLY A 127 8.73 4.52 -10.98
CA GLY A 127 8.23 4.63 -12.34
C GLY A 127 6.72 4.38 -12.43
N VAL A 128 6.25 3.31 -11.78
CA VAL A 128 4.82 2.97 -11.77
C VAL A 128 3.99 4.05 -11.06
N LEU A 129 4.41 4.48 -9.87
CA LEU A 129 3.66 5.49 -9.12
C LEU A 129 3.70 6.88 -9.76
N GLY A 130 4.76 7.23 -10.48
CA GLY A 130 4.81 8.43 -11.31
C GLY A 130 3.70 8.42 -12.38
N ALA A 131 3.59 7.32 -13.13
CA ALA A 131 2.56 7.16 -14.15
C ALA A 131 1.13 7.08 -13.58
N VAL A 132 0.97 6.56 -12.36
CA VAL A 132 -0.31 6.60 -11.65
C VAL A 132 -0.66 8.03 -11.25
N ALA A 133 0.28 8.74 -10.63
CA ALA A 133 0.07 10.10 -10.16
C ALA A 133 -0.31 11.06 -11.30
N GLU A 134 0.37 10.98 -12.45
CA GLU A 134 0.02 11.77 -13.64
C GLU A 134 -1.42 11.55 -14.10
N ALA A 135 -1.98 10.36 -13.90
CA ALA A 135 -3.32 10.04 -14.34
C ALA A 135 -4.43 10.44 -13.35
N VAL A 136 -4.11 10.48 -12.04
CA VAL A 136 -5.14 10.65 -10.98
C VAL A 136 -5.00 11.93 -10.17
N ARG A 137 -3.91 12.69 -10.34
CA ARG A 137 -3.60 13.93 -9.61
C ARG A 137 -3.30 15.14 -10.51
N ALA A 138 -3.53 15.03 -11.82
CA ALA A 138 -3.35 16.12 -12.78
C ALA A 138 -4.32 17.29 -12.54
#